data_AF-B8ISW5-F1
#
_entry.id   AF-B8ISW5-F1
#
_cell.length_a   1.000
_cell.length_b   1.000
_cell.length_c   1.000
_cell.angle_alpha   90.00
_cell.angle_beta   90.00
_cell.angle_gamma   90.00
#
_symmetry.space_group_name_H-M   'P 1'
#
loop_
_entity.id
_entity.type
_entity.pdbx_description
1 polymer ?
#
loop_
_entity_poly.entity_id
_entity_poly.type
_entity_poly.pdbx_seq_one_letter_code
_entity_poly.pdbx_strand_id
1 'polypeptide(L)'
;MINAEAVNTVSTVSASEAAIRRALARCLQTQTFRRSPKLAAFLTFVVEEELAGRGEAIKAYTIATRALSRSTSFDPTNDPSVRVEAGRLRRALEEAQGQDGVAWPVRIHVPVGGYRPVFEFRNDAPPPDPPVFPLPHPPEIAPPARPAAPLFDTRGQAVIAGLLAAIVLLLAIDVGLTAYAMLTPQSQMQEITKAGAILPADGTISPPGARPGRVAQASQSDHGLHDHEIGIRSDRRGD
;
A
#
# COMPACT_ATOMS: atom_id res chain seq x y z
N MET A 1 56.38 22.51 4.26
CA MET A 1 55.40 23.23 3.43
C MET A 1 54.24 22.28 3.22
N ILE A 2 53.14 22.46 3.96
CA ILE A 2 52.01 21.51 3.99
C ILE A 2 50.81 22.19 3.31
N ASN A 3 50.58 21.79 2.06
CA ASN A 3 49.39 21.86 1.20
C ASN A 3 48.29 22.90 1.52
N ALA A 4 48.25 23.97 0.71
CA ALA A 4 47.12 24.90 0.62
C ALA A 4 45.90 24.31 -0.13
N GLU A 5 46.04 23.21 -0.86
CA GLU A 5 44.93 22.60 -1.62
C GLU A 5 43.91 21.86 -0.73
N ALA A 6 44.34 21.23 0.37
CA ALA A 6 43.44 20.44 1.22
C ALA A 6 42.46 21.31 2.04
N VAL A 7 42.83 22.56 2.33
CA VAL A 7 42.01 23.48 3.12
C VAL A 7 40.84 24.04 2.29
N ASN A 8 41.00 24.15 0.98
CA ASN A 8 39.99 24.75 0.10
C ASN A 8 38.87 23.75 -0.26
N THR A 9 39.17 22.46 -0.39
CA THR A 9 38.16 21.44 -0.76
C THR A 9 37.18 21.13 0.36
N VAL A 10 37.63 21.13 1.62
CA VAL A 10 36.74 20.89 2.78
C VAL A 10 35.85 22.11 3.02
N SER A 11 36.37 23.31 2.79
CA SER A 11 35.63 24.56 2.98
C SER A 11 34.49 24.73 1.96
N THR A 12 34.67 24.30 0.72
CA THR A 12 33.63 24.38 -0.32
C THR A 12 32.51 23.35 -0.11
N VAL A 13 32.84 22.10 0.24
CA VAL A 13 31.82 21.06 0.52
C VAL A 13 30.97 21.44 1.73
N SER A 14 31.59 21.92 2.80
CA SER A 14 30.88 22.36 4.00
C SER A 14 29.98 23.59 3.74
N ALA A 15 30.45 24.53 2.91
CA ALA A 15 29.64 25.68 2.48
C ALA A 15 28.41 25.25 1.64
N SER A 16 28.58 24.25 0.77
CA SER A 16 27.49 23.66 -0.02
C SER A 16 26.48 22.90 0.86
N GLU A 17 26.93 22.12 1.84
CA GLU A 17 26.08 21.44 2.80
C GLU A 17 25.25 22.43 3.63
N ALA A 18 25.88 23.51 4.12
CA ALA A 18 25.20 24.57 4.84
C ALA A 18 24.17 25.31 3.96
N ALA A 19 24.42 25.46 2.66
CA ALA A 19 23.46 26.03 1.72
C ALA A 19 22.25 25.10 1.50
N ILE A 20 22.49 23.79 1.38
CA ILE A 20 21.43 22.77 1.26
C ILE A 20 20.54 22.77 2.52
N ARG A 21 21.13 22.78 3.72
CA ARG A 21 20.35 22.85 4.97
C ARG A 21 19.51 24.11 5.09
N ARG A 22 20.04 25.26 4.63
CA ARG A 22 19.27 26.51 4.56
C ARG A 22 18.09 26.40 3.60
N ALA A 23 18.27 25.78 2.43
CA ALA A 23 17.18 25.53 1.50
C ALA A 23 16.12 24.58 2.09
N LEU A 24 16.54 23.51 2.76
CA LEU A 24 15.64 22.60 3.49
C LEU A 24 14.83 23.39 4.53
N ALA A 25 15.49 24.14 5.41
CA ALA A 25 14.82 24.93 6.45
C ALA A 25 13.82 25.93 5.86
N ARG A 26 14.15 26.53 4.71
CA ARG A 26 13.23 27.41 3.97
C ARG A 26 12.01 26.65 3.43
N CYS A 27 12.20 25.49 2.81
CA CYS A 27 11.09 24.63 2.37
C CYS A 27 10.17 24.25 3.53
N LEU A 28 10.73 23.87 4.69
CA LEU A 28 9.94 23.46 5.86
C LEU A 28 9.08 24.59 6.45
N GLN A 29 9.44 25.85 6.22
CA GLN A 29 8.69 27.01 6.68
C GLN A 29 7.53 27.39 5.74
N THR A 30 7.46 26.85 4.53
CA THR A 30 6.35 27.15 3.61
C THR A 30 5.05 26.52 4.10
N GLN A 31 3.93 27.13 3.73
CA GLN A 31 2.61 26.68 4.18
C GLN A 31 2.31 25.22 3.82
N THR A 32 2.80 24.75 2.66
CA THR A 32 2.62 23.37 2.20
C THR A 32 3.25 22.36 3.16
N PHE A 33 4.50 22.61 3.61
CA PHE A 33 5.18 21.70 4.54
C PHE A 33 4.70 21.87 5.98
N ARG A 34 4.32 23.09 6.40
CA ARG A 34 3.73 23.33 7.72
C ARG A 34 2.39 22.60 7.91
N ARG A 35 1.60 22.44 6.85
CA ARG A 35 0.34 21.69 6.86
C ARG A 35 0.53 20.17 6.85
N SER A 36 1.72 19.68 6.52
CA SER A 36 1.99 18.24 6.41
C SER A 36 3.30 17.86 7.12
N PRO A 37 3.25 17.59 8.43
CA PRO A 37 4.40 17.10 9.20
C PRO A 37 5.02 15.83 8.59
N LYS A 38 4.21 15.01 7.94
CA LYS A 38 4.65 13.79 7.27
C LYS A 38 5.55 14.07 6.06
N LEU A 39 5.19 15.04 5.22
CA LEU A 39 6.02 15.43 4.08
C LEU A 39 7.28 16.17 4.54
N ALA A 40 7.17 16.96 5.62
CA ALA A 40 8.32 17.59 6.26
C ALA A 40 9.32 16.54 6.78
N ALA A 41 8.84 15.50 7.46
CA ALA A 41 9.68 14.39 7.94
C ALA A 41 10.33 13.62 6.79
N PHE A 42 9.56 13.33 5.72
CA PHE A 42 10.10 12.70 4.51
C PHE A 42 11.25 13.55 3.92
N LEU A 43 10.99 14.83 3.64
CA LEU A 43 11.98 15.72 3.02
C LEU A 43 13.24 15.85 3.88
N THR A 44 13.07 16.05 5.19
CA THR A 44 14.17 16.16 6.14
C THR A 44 15.02 14.89 6.12
N PHE A 45 14.37 13.72 6.19
CA PHE A 45 15.06 12.44 6.18
C PHE A 45 15.91 12.26 4.93
N VAL A 46 15.36 12.47 3.74
CA VAL A 46 16.09 12.21 2.50
C VAL A 46 17.24 13.20 2.28
N VAL A 47 17.07 14.46 2.69
CA VAL A 47 18.14 15.47 2.58
C VAL A 47 19.26 15.18 3.58
N GLU A 48 18.95 14.90 4.85
CA GLU A 48 19.99 14.62 5.84
C GLU A 48 20.72 13.30 5.57
N GLU A 49 20.06 12.26 5.06
CA GLU A 49 20.75 11.03 4.65
C GLU A 49 21.65 11.26 3.44
N GLU A 50 21.27 12.11 2.48
CA GLU A 50 22.12 12.48 1.35
C GLU A 50 23.33 13.29 1.80
N LEU A 51 23.14 14.30 2.67
CA LEU A 51 24.22 15.11 3.24
C LEU A 51 25.18 14.27 4.09
N ALA A 52 24.68 13.23 4.75
CA ALA A 52 25.49 12.32 5.53
C ALA A 52 26.18 11.23 4.67
N GLY A 53 26.15 11.34 3.34
CA GLY A 53 26.78 10.41 2.40
C GLY A 53 26.08 9.05 2.28
N ARG A 54 24.86 8.92 2.81
CA ARG A 54 24.06 7.68 2.80
C ARG A 54 22.93 7.70 1.77
N GLY A 55 23.11 8.44 0.67
CA GLY A 55 22.15 8.56 -0.43
C GLY A 55 21.64 7.23 -0.98
N GLU A 56 22.51 6.21 -1.04
CA GLU A 56 22.16 4.87 -1.52
C GLU A 56 21.23 4.09 -0.57
N ALA A 57 21.19 4.48 0.71
CA ALA A 57 20.30 3.89 1.71
C ALA A 57 18.88 4.47 1.65
N ILE A 58 18.66 5.52 0.84
CA ILE A 58 17.36 6.18 0.65
C ILE A 58 16.46 5.30 -0.24
N LYS A 59 15.94 4.23 0.37
CA LYS A 59 15.03 3.25 -0.24
C LYS A 59 13.65 3.34 0.40
N ALA A 60 12.64 2.82 -0.29
CA ALA A 60 11.26 2.86 0.16
C ALA A 60 11.08 2.32 1.60
N TYR A 61 11.69 1.18 1.91
CA TYR A 61 11.65 0.58 3.25
C TYR A 61 12.25 1.49 4.33
N THR A 62 13.43 2.06 4.07
CA THR A 62 14.12 2.95 5.00
C THR A 62 13.31 4.21 5.26
N ILE A 63 12.70 4.79 4.23
CA ILE A 63 11.83 5.96 4.35
C ILE A 63 10.56 5.62 5.15
N ALA A 64 9.93 4.48 4.85
CA ALA A 64 8.72 4.04 5.55
C ALA A 64 8.95 3.95 7.06
N THR A 65 10.03 3.28 7.46
CA THR A 65 10.33 2.99 8.87
C THR A 65 10.92 4.18 9.60
N ARG A 66 11.87 4.92 9.00
CA ARG A 66 12.60 6.00 9.68
C ARG A 66 11.98 7.38 9.54
N ALA A 67 11.19 7.65 8.49
CA ALA A 67 10.60 8.97 8.26
C ALA A 67 9.07 8.99 8.38
N LEU A 68 8.40 7.90 8.01
CA LEU A 68 6.93 7.81 7.99
C LEU A 68 6.36 6.96 9.13
N SER A 69 7.21 6.51 10.06
CA SER A 69 6.86 5.73 11.25
C SER A 69 6.01 4.49 10.95
N ARG A 70 6.29 3.80 9.84
CA ARG A 70 5.66 2.51 9.50
C ARG A 70 6.29 1.37 10.27
N SER A 71 5.51 0.30 10.43
CA SER A 71 5.97 -0.98 10.97
C SER A 71 7.14 -1.55 10.15
N THR A 72 8.00 -2.31 10.81
CA THR A 72 9.06 -3.10 10.17
C THR A 72 8.52 -4.19 9.23
N SER A 73 7.23 -4.53 9.34
CA SER A 73 6.53 -5.42 8.40
C SER A 73 6.13 -4.76 7.08
N PHE A 74 6.54 -3.51 6.83
CA PHE A 74 6.27 -2.80 5.58
C PHE A 74 6.94 -3.47 4.38
N ASP A 75 6.15 -3.79 3.35
CA ASP A 75 6.65 -4.33 2.07
C ASP A 75 6.46 -3.28 0.95
N PRO A 76 7.55 -2.74 0.38
CA PRO A 76 7.46 -1.75 -0.70
C PRO A 76 6.85 -2.28 -2.00
N THR A 77 6.78 -3.60 -2.19
CA THR A 77 6.14 -4.22 -3.35
C THR A 77 4.63 -4.07 -3.26
N ASN A 78 4.08 -4.45 -2.11
CA ASN A 78 2.65 -4.56 -1.85
C ASN A 78 2.02 -3.29 -1.25
N ASP A 79 2.80 -2.40 -0.61
CA ASP A 79 2.31 -1.14 -0.05
C ASP A 79 2.83 0.07 -0.87
N PRO A 80 1.95 0.73 -1.68
CA PRO A 80 2.34 1.88 -2.48
C PRO A 80 2.48 3.18 -1.69
N SER A 81 2.26 3.20 -0.36
CA SER A 81 2.15 4.44 0.40
C SER A 81 3.38 5.33 0.31
N VAL A 82 4.60 4.76 0.32
CA VAL A 82 5.83 5.56 0.13
C VAL A 82 5.90 6.16 -1.28
N ARG A 83 5.48 5.43 -2.30
CA ARG A 83 5.42 5.93 -3.69
C ARG A 83 4.41 7.09 -3.80
N VAL A 84 3.26 6.96 -3.14
CA VAL A 84 2.22 8.01 -3.10
C VAL A 84 2.73 9.26 -2.38
N GLU A 85 3.34 9.10 -1.20
CA GLU A 85 3.89 10.23 -0.45
C GLU A 85 5.06 10.89 -1.20
N ALA A 86 5.89 10.12 -1.91
CA ALA A 86 6.92 10.70 -2.78
C ALA A 86 6.31 11.54 -3.92
N GLY A 87 5.19 11.11 -4.50
CA GLY A 87 4.44 11.92 -5.47
C GLY A 87 3.93 13.23 -4.87
N ARG A 88 3.39 13.18 -3.66
CA ARG A 88 2.94 14.37 -2.92
C ARG A 88 4.10 15.30 -2.56
N LEU A 89 5.24 14.73 -2.16
CA LEU A 89 6.45 15.49 -1.85
C LEU A 89 6.93 16.29 -3.07
N ARG A 90 6.96 15.68 -4.26
CA ARG A 90 7.38 16.37 -5.49
C ARG A 90 6.50 17.59 -5.78
N ARG A 91 5.18 17.41 -5.73
CA ARG A 91 4.22 18.52 -5.91
C ARG A 91 4.39 19.60 -4.85
N ALA A 92 4.64 19.21 -3.59
CA ALA A 92 4.86 20.15 -2.51
C ALA A 92 6.16 20.96 -2.69
N LEU A 93 7.22 20.34 -3.22
CA LEU A 93 8.46 21.03 -3.58
C LEU A 93 8.24 22.02 -4.72
N GLU A 94 7.51 21.63 -5.76
CA GLU A 94 7.15 22.51 -6.88
C GLU A 94 6.33 23.72 -6.40
N GLU A 95 5.31 23.49 -5.57
CA GLU A 95 4.50 24.57 -4.99
C GLU A 95 5.34 25.50 -4.09
N ALA A 96 6.15 24.93 -3.20
CA ALA A 96 7.00 25.69 -2.29
C ALA A 96 8.05 26.53 -3.02
N GLN A 97 8.63 25.99 -4.10
CA GLN A 97 9.71 26.63 -4.86
C GLN A 97 9.23 27.39 -6.10
N GLY A 98 7.91 27.37 -6.37
CA GLY A 98 7.25 28.02 -7.51
C GLY A 98 6.53 29.32 -7.18
N GLN A 99 6.50 29.76 -5.92
CA GLN A 99 5.92 31.05 -5.55
C GLN A 99 6.72 32.21 -6.18
N ASP A 100 6.07 32.99 -7.04
CA ASP A 100 6.65 34.12 -7.76
C ASP A 100 7.32 35.12 -6.80
N GLY A 101 8.56 35.51 -7.12
CA GLY A 101 9.31 36.54 -6.39
C GLY A 101 10.36 36.01 -5.39
N VAL A 102 10.38 34.71 -5.08
CA VAL A 102 11.40 34.12 -4.21
C VAL A 102 12.52 33.49 -5.03
N ALA A 103 13.71 34.12 -5.01
CA ALA A 103 14.91 33.49 -5.51
C ALA A 103 15.32 32.34 -4.57
N TRP A 104 15.53 31.15 -5.15
CA TRP A 104 16.06 29.97 -4.47
C TRP A 104 17.52 29.77 -4.88
N PRO A 105 18.50 30.03 -3.98
CA PRO A 105 19.92 29.79 -4.25
C PRO A 105 20.23 28.32 -4.51
N VAL A 106 19.54 27.44 -3.77
CA VAL A 106 19.59 25.99 -3.94
C VAL A 106 18.16 25.49 -4.09
N ARG A 107 17.87 24.81 -5.19
CA ARG A 107 16.61 24.10 -5.39
C ARG A 107 16.80 22.63 -5.06
N ILE A 108 15.82 22.06 -4.35
CA ILE A 108 15.80 20.65 -3.97
C ILE A 108 14.76 19.94 -4.83
N HIS A 109 15.19 18.93 -5.55
CA HIS A 109 14.34 18.11 -6.42
C HIS A 109 14.41 16.63 -6.02
N VAL A 110 13.31 15.89 -6.23
CA VAL A 110 13.29 14.43 -6.05
C VAL A 110 12.83 13.79 -7.36
N PRO A 111 13.69 13.04 -8.08
CA PRO A 111 13.39 12.53 -9.41
C PRO A 111 12.28 11.49 -9.38
N VAL A 112 11.58 11.33 -10.50
CA VAL A 112 10.62 10.23 -10.70
C VAL A 112 11.37 8.90 -10.71
N GLY A 113 10.77 7.85 -10.14
CA GLY A 113 11.38 6.53 -10.05
C GLY A 113 12.42 6.37 -8.93
N GLY A 114 12.84 7.46 -8.29
CA GLY A 114 13.76 7.46 -7.16
C GLY A 114 13.26 8.26 -5.96
N TYR A 115 14.03 8.19 -4.89
CA TYR A 115 13.79 8.94 -3.65
C TYR A 115 14.95 9.83 -3.23
N ARG A 116 16.13 9.64 -3.85
CA ARG A 116 17.34 10.42 -3.57
C ARG A 116 17.16 11.87 -4.04
N PRO A 117 17.39 12.88 -3.18
CA PRO A 117 17.25 14.27 -3.59
C PRO A 117 18.41 14.70 -4.48
N VAL A 118 18.15 15.65 -5.38
CA VAL A 118 19.12 16.31 -6.24
C VAL A 118 19.09 17.80 -5.93
N PHE A 119 20.27 18.41 -5.86
CA PHE A 119 20.45 19.81 -5.51
C PHE A 119 20.94 20.61 -6.72
N GLU A 120 20.20 21.64 -7.10
CA GLU A 120 20.58 22.56 -8.17
C GLU A 120 21.01 23.89 -7.55
N PHE A 121 22.28 24.26 -7.74
CA PHE A 121 22.84 25.52 -7.24
C PHE A 121 22.73 26.58 -8.34
N ARG A 122 22.05 27.70 -8.05
CA ARG A 122 22.06 28.88 -8.93
C ARG A 122 23.27 29.75 -8.63
N ASN A 123 24.15 29.90 -9.62
CA ASN A 123 25.38 30.70 -9.51
C ASN A 123 25.15 32.20 -9.29
N ASP A 124 23.93 32.71 -9.49
CA ASP A 124 23.61 34.15 -9.39
C ASP A 124 22.88 34.52 -8.10
N ALA A 125 22.89 33.66 -7.08
CA ALA A 125 22.32 34.01 -5.79
C ALA A 125 23.17 35.10 -5.12
N PRO A 126 22.60 36.27 -4.77
CA PRO A 126 23.29 37.26 -3.95
C PRO A 126 23.82 36.58 -2.67
N PRO A 127 24.96 37.04 -2.13
CA PRO A 127 25.50 36.50 -0.88
C PRO A 127 24.40 36.50 0.19
N PRO A 128 24.37 35.48 1.07
CA PRO A 128 23.26 35.29 1.98
C PRO A 128 23.11 36.51 2.88
N ASP A 129 22.01 37.24 2.69
CA ASP A 129 21.58 38.21 3.69
C ASP A 129 21.44 37.48 5.04
N PRO A 130 21.84 38.12 6.16
CA PRO A 130 21.65 37.56 7.49
C PRO A 130 20.18 37.17 7.69
N PRO A 131 19.88 36.19 8.55
CA PRO A 131 18.52 35.68 8.73
C PRO A 131 17.56 36.83 9.06
N VAL A 132 16.83 37.30 8.05
CA VAL A 132 15.73 38.24 8.22
C VAL A 132 14.58 37.41 8.76
N PHE A 133 14.43 37.41 10.09
CA PHE A 133 13.16 37.11 10.70
C PHE A 133 12.15 38.08 10.08
N PRO A 134 11.08 37.61 9.42
CA PRO A 134 10.08 38.51 8.89
C PRO A 134 9.50 39.31 10.06
N LEU A 135 9.85 40.60 10.14
CA LEU A 135 9.10 41.53 10.97
C LEU A 135 7.68 41.55 10.42
N PRO A 136 6.64 41.51 11.28
CA PRO A 136 5.26 41.58 10.81
C PRO A 136 5.09 42.85 9.97
N HIS A 137 4.94 42.68 8.65
CA HIS A 137 4.67 43.80 7.77
C HIS A 137 3.25 44.30 8.04
N PRO A 138 3.04 45.62 8.19
CA PRO A 138 1.70 46.20 8.13
C PRO A 138 1.00 45.74 6.85
N PRO A 139 -0.33 45.62 6.81
CA PRO A 139 -1.04 45.09 5.66
C PRO A 139 -0.77 45.98 4.43
N GLU A 140 0.13 45.54 3.57
CA GLU A 140 0.40 46.18 2.29
C GLU A 140 -0.77 45.87 1.37
N ILE A 141 -1.46 46.93 0.94
CA ILE A 141 -2.63 46.87 0.09
C ILE A 141 -2.23 46.18 -1.22
N ALA A 142 -2.68 44.94 -1.39
CA ALA A 142 -2.38 44.13 -2.56
C ALA A 142 -2.87 44.81 -3.85
N PRO A 143 -2.06 44.88 -4.92
CA PRO A 143 -2.53 45.26 -6.25
C PRO A 143 -3.67 44.34 -6.70
N PRO A 144 -4.61 44.83 -7.55
CA PRO A 144 -5.76 44.04 -7.96
C PRO A 144 -5.30 42.74 -8.62
N ALA A 145 -5.77 41.63 -8.06
CA ALA A 145 -5.51 40.28 -8.52
C ALA A 145 -5.79 40.18 -10.03
N ARG A 146 -4.77 39.88 -10.82
CA ARG A 146 -5.00 39.40 -12.18
C ARG A 146 -5.82 38.10 -12.07
N PRO A 147 -6.88 37.93 -12.86
CA PRO A 147 -7.61 36.68 -12.88
C PRO A 147 -6.64 35.56 -13.28
N ALA A 148 -6.44 34.63 -12.36
CA ALA A 148 -5.67 33.41 -12.59
C ALA A 148 -6.28 32.68 -13.78
N ALA A 149 -5.48 32.41 -14.81
CA ALA A 149 -5.89 31.51 -15.87
C ALA A 149 -6.19 30.12 -15.26
N PRO A 150 -7.27 29.44 -15.68
CA PRO A 150 -7.62 28.14 -15.13
C PRO A 150 -6.56 27.12 -15.54
N LEU A 151 -5.75 26.68 -14.56
CA LEU A 151 -4.70 25.67 -14.71
C LEU A 151 -5.26 24.24 -14.54
N PHE A 152 -6.46 23.99 -15.05
CA PHE A 152 -7.10 22.67 -14.98
C PHE A 152 -7.70 22.31 -16.34
N ASP A 153 -7.06 21.38 -17.04
CA ASP A 153 -7.72 20.66 -18.13
C ASP A 153 -8.80 19.75 -17.54
N THR A 154 -10.06 20.20 -17.61
CA THR A 154 -11.30 19.57 -17.14
C THR A 154 -11.53 18.14 -17.65
N ARG A 155 -10.69 17.65 -18.56
CA ARG A 155 -10.79 16.30 -19.14
C ARG A 155 -10.25 15.19 -18.22
N GLY A 156 -9.28 15.49 -17.35
CA GLY A 156 -8.69 14.48 -16.45
C GLY A 156 -9.53 14.17 -15.21
N GLN A 157 -10.28 15.15 -14.70
CA GLN A 157 -11.07 15.00 -13.47
C GLN A 157 -12.35 14.16 -13.65
N ALA A 158 -12.98 14.21 -14.83
CA ALA A 158 -14.15 13.39 -15.13
C ALA A 158 -13.81 11.90 -15.23
N VAL A 159 -12.63 11.57 -15.76
CA VAL A 159 -12.15 10.17 -15.85
C VAL A 159 -11.86 9.61 -14.46
N ILE A 160 -11.23 10.40 -13.59
CA ILE A 160 -10.92 9.97 -12.21
C ILE A 160 -12.21 9.78 -11.39
N ALA A 161 -13.16 10.71 -11.50
CA ALA A 161 -14.45 10.58 -10.82
C ALA A 161 -15.26 9.37 -11.33
N GLY A 162 -15.27 9.12 -12.64
CA GLY A 162 -15.90 7.95 -13.24
C GLY A 162 -15.26 6.63 -12.79
N LEU A 163 -13.93 6.58 -12.71
CA LEU A 163 -13.20 5.38 -12.31
C LEU A 163 -13.42 5.04 -10.82
N LEU A 164 -13.48 6.05 -9.96
CA LEU A 164 -13.84 5.85 -8.54
C LEU A 164 -15.28 5.37 -8.37
N ALA A 165 -16.24 5.94 -9.12
CA ALA A 165 -17.63 5.49 -9.09
C ALA A 165 -17.79 4.04 -9.57
N ALA A 166 -17.06 3.64 -10.63
CA ALA A 166 -17.05 2.28 -11.14
C ALA A 166 -16.49 1.28 -10.11
N ILE A 167 -15.41 1.64 -9.41
CA ILE A 167 -14.84 0.80 -8.34
C ILE A 167 -15.85 0.60 -7.20
N VAL A 168 -16.50 1.67 -6.74
CA VAL A 168 -17.52 1.58 -5.68
C VAL A 168 -18.68 0.68 -6.10
N LEU A 169 -19.11 0.78 -7.35
CA LEU A 169 -20.19 -0.06 -7.89
C LEU A 169 -19.78 -1.55 -7.94
N LEU A 170 -18.56 -1.85 -8.42
CA LEU A 170 -18.06 -3.23 -8.45
C LEU A 170 -17.97 -3.85 -7.05
N LEU A 171 -17.50 -3.07 -6.07
CA LEU A 171 -17.43 -3.52 -4.67
C LEU A 171 -18.83 -3.73 -4.08
N ALA A 172 -19.79 -2.86 -4.39
CA ALA A 172 -21.18 -3.02 -3.93
C ALA A 172 -21.84 -4.27 -4.54
N ILE A 173 -21.57 -4.57 -5.81
CA ILE A 173 -22.05 -5.79 -6.48
C ILE A 173 -21.42 -7.03 -5.84
N ASP A 174 -20.11 -7.03 -5.58
CA ASP A 174 -19.40 -8.15 -4.96
C ASP A 174 -19.91 -8.43 -3.53
N VAL A 175 -20.08 -7.38 -2.72
CA VAL A 175 -20.71 -7.48 -1.39
C VAL A 175 -22.16 -7.95 -1.48
N GLY A 176 -22.92 -7.47 -2.47
CA GLY A 176 -24.29 -7.91 -2.70
C GLY A 176 -24.39 -9.39 -3.09
N LEU A 177 -23.51 -9.87 -3.99
CA LEU A 177 -23.45 -11.26 -4.44
C LEU A 177 -23.03 -12.20 -3.30
N THR A 178 -22.03 -11.82 -2.52
CA THR A 178 -21.59 -12.59 -1.36
C THR A 178 -22.64 -12.63 -0.26
N ALA A 179 -23.31 -11.52 0.03
CA ALA A 179 -24.45 -11.49 0.95
C ALA A 179 -25.63 -12.33 0.43
N TYR A 180 -25.94 -12.25 -0.87
CA TYR A 180 -27.01 -13.03 -1.50
C TYR A 180 -26.73 -14.54 -1.46
N ALA A 181 -25.48 -14.95 -1.72
CA ALA A 181 -25.04 -16.34 -1.62
C ALA A 181 -25.03 -16.87 -0.17
N MET A 182 -24.78 -15.99 0.81
CA MET A 182 -24.91 -16.31 2.24
C MET A 182 -26.37 -16.42 2.69
N LEU A 183 -27.28 -15.65 2.09
CA LEU A 183 -28.71 -15.63 2.43
C LEU A 183 -29.54 -16.69 1.72
N THR A 184 -29.02 -17.32 0.65
CA THR A 184 -29.66 -18.48 0.02
C THR A 184 -29.38 -19.71 0.89
N PRO A 185 -30.35 -20.19 1.70
CA PRO A 185 -30.13 -21.34 2.55
C PRO A 185 -29.94 -22.57 1.65
N GLN A 186 -29.05 -23.49 2.04
CA GLN A 186 -28.82 -24.80 1.40
C GLN A 186 -30.04 -25.75 1.43
N SER A 187 -31.27 -25.27 1.31
CA SER A 187 -32.48 -26.07 1.49
C SER A 187 -32.80 -26.99 0.31
N GLN A 188 -32.16 -26.85 -0.87
CA GLN A 188 -32.48 -27.69 -2.03
C GLN A 188 -31.48 -28.81 -2.35
N MET A 189 -30.27 -28.83 -1.78
CA MET A 189 -29.29 -29.91 -2.04
C MET A 189 -29.47 -31.14 -1.13
N GLN A 190 -30.49 -31.16 -0.27
CA GLN A 190 -30.85 -32.36 0.53
C GLN A 190 -32.08 -33.10 0.02
N GLU A 191 -32.83 -32.55 -0.94
CA GLU A 191 -34.07 -33.19 -1.42
C GLU A 191 -33.81 -34.22 -2.53
N ILE A 192 -32.85 -33.97 -3.42
CA ILE A 192 -32.46 -34.93 -4.48
C ILE A 192 -31.69 -36.16 -3.95
N THR A 193 -31.02 -36.06 -2.80
CA THR A 193 -30.38 -37.22 -2.15
C THR A 193 -31.37 -38.04 -1.32
N LYS A 194 -32.45 -37.43 -0.81
CA LYS A 194 -33.52 -38.18 -0.11
C LYS A 194 -34.50 -38.87 -1.08
N ALA A 195 -34.71 -38.33 -2.28
CA ALA A 195 -35.58 -38.95 -3.29
C ALA A 195 -34.92 -40.13 -4.04
N GLY A 196 -33.58 -40.22 -4.05
CA GLY A 196 -32.86 -41.36 -4.66
C GLY A 196 -32.71 -42.59 -3.76
N ALA A 197 -33.14 -42.53 -2.49
CA ALA A 197 -32.91 -43.59 -1.51
C ALA A 197 -34.08 -44.58 -1.34
N ILE A 198 -35.10 -44.54 -2.21
CA ILE A 198 -36.23 -45.49 -2.17
C ILE A 198 -36.42 -46.11 -3.56
N LEU A 199 -35.45 -46.91 -3.99
CA LEU A 199 -35.66 -47.95 -4.99
C LEU A 199 -35.35 -49.29 -4.31
N PRO A 200 -36.36 -50.07 -3.91
CA PRO A 200 -36.12 -51.45 -3.51
C PRO A 200 -35.66 -52.22 -4.74
N ALA A 201 -34.45 -52.77 -4.64
CA ALA A 201 -33.95 -53.77 -5.55
C ALA A 201 -34.69 -55.08 -5.29
N ASP A 202 -35.89 -55.23 -5.86
CA ASP A 202 -36.36 -56.55 -6.28
C ASP A 202 -37.42 -56.40 -7.37
N GLY A 203 -36.98 -56.58 -8.61
CA GLY A 203 -37.86 -56.66 -9.76
C GLY A 203 -38.56 -58.01 -9.77
N THR A 204 -39.78 -58.09 -9.27
CA THR A 204 -40.67 -59.20 -9.61
C THR A 204 -42.10 -58.68 -9.76
N ILE A 205 -42.51 -58.55 -11.02
CA ILE A 205 -43.90 -58.30 -11.40
C ILE A 205 -44.64 -59.64 -11.23
N SER A 206 -45.39 -59.80 -10.14
CA SER A 206 -46.36 -60.90 -10.00
C SER A 206 -47.68 -60.51 -10.69
N PRO A 207 -48.25 -61.35 -11.57
CA PRO A 207 -49.51 -61.07 -12.24
C PRO A 207 -50.72 -61.34 -11.31
N PRO A 208 -51.90 -60.76 -11.62
CA PRO A 208 -53.08 -60.93 -10.79
C PRO A 208 -53.77 -62.27 -11.08
N GLY A 209 -53.85 -63.13 -10.06
CA GLY A 209 -54.84 -64.22 -9.98
C GLY A 209 -54.27 -65.63 -9.88
N ALA A 210 -54.30 -66.20 -8.66
CA ALA A 210 -54.53 -67.63 -8.42
C ALA A 210 -54.83 -67.89 -6.93
N ARG A 211 -55.66 -68.90 -6.69
CA ARG A 211 -56.39 -69.26 -5.45
C ARG A 211 -55.51 -69.92 -4.36
N PRO A 212 -56.05 -70.16 -3.13
CA PRO A 212 -55.25 -70.48 -1.95
C PRO A 212 -54.95 -71.98 -1.78
N GLY A 213 -53.79 -72.30 -1.21
CA GLY A 213 -53.43 -73.60 -0.62
C GLY A 213 -52.19 -73.41 0.27
N ARG A 214 -52.31 -73.47 1.60
CA ARG A 214 -52.24 -74.65 2.49
C ARG A 214 -50.79 -75.03 2.88
N VAL A 215 -50.48 -74.74 4.16
CA VAL A 215 -49.60 -75.40 5.17
C VAL A 215 -48.14 -75.78 4.89
N ALA A 216 -47.26 -75.38 5.84
CA ALA A 216 -46.21 -76.16 6.55
C ALA A 216 -45.10 -75.17 7.04
N GLN A 217 -45.08 -74.73 8.30
CA GLN A 217 -44.30 -75.31 9.41
C GLN A 217 -42.94 -75.94 9.04
N ALA A 218 -41.83 -75.38 9.54
CA ALA A 218 -40.86 -76.07 10.41
C ALA A 218 -39.63 -75.18 10.76
N SER A 219 -39.26 -75.22 12.05
CA SER A 219 -37.91 -75.21 12.67
C SER A 219 -36.84 -74.22 12.19
N GLN A 220 -36.35 -73.24 12.97
CA GLN A 220 -35.70 -73.26 14.30
C GLN A 220 -34.40 -74.08 14.38
N SER A 221 -33.30 -73.40 14.79
CA SER A 221 -32.05 -73.84 15.49
C SER A 221 -30.87 -73.02 14.92
N ASP A 222 -30.28 -72.02 15.59
CA ASP A 222 -29.53 -71.97 16.85
C ASP A 222 -28.01 -72.28 16.71
N HIS A 223 -27.21 -71.48 17.44
CA HIS A 223 -25.80 -71.64 17.87
C HIS A 223 -24.67 -71.65 16.82
N GLY A 224 -23.77 -70.65 16.82
CA GLY A 224 -22.54 -70.57 17.64
C GLY A 224 -21.33 -70.55 16.67
N LEU A 225 -20.09 -70.11 16.92
CA LEU A 225 -19.31 -69.83 18.11
C LEU A 225 -17.85 -69.49 17.62
N HIS A 226 -17.12 -68.57 18.29
CA HIS A 226 -15.63 -68.43 18.37
C HIS A 226 -14.84 -68.10 17.07
N ASP A 227 -13.62 -67.54 17.04
CA ASP A 227 -12.66 -66.84 17.93
C ASP A 227 -11.47 -66.44 17.01
N HIS A 228 -10.45 -65.77 17.57
CA HIS A 228 -9.04 -65.72 17.11
C HIS A 228 -8.67 -64.69 16.02
N GLU A 229 -7.53 -63.99 16.04
CA GLU A 229 -6.36 -63.98 16.94
C GLU A 229 -5.55 -62.69 16.67
N ILE A 230 -4.71 -62.33 17.63
CA ILE A 230 -3.75 -61.21 17.65
C ILE A 230 -2.41 -61.67 17.01
N GLY A 231 -1.75 -60.83 16.21
CA GLY A 231 -0.45 -61.12 15.58
C GLY A 231 0.57 -59.98 15.66
N ILE A 232 1.52 -60.15 16.57
CA ILE A 232 2.66 -59.30 16.99
C ILE A 232 3.71 -59.02 15.88
N ARG A 233 4.18 -57.76 15.82
CA ARG A 233 5.57 -57.23 15.70
C ARG A 233 6.61 -58.02 14.85
N SER A 234 7.27 -57.33 13.91
CA SER A 234 8.72 -57.53 13.68
C SER A 234 9.44 -56.26 13.22
N ASP A 235 10.45 -55.92 13.99
CA ASP A 235 11.51 -54.94 13.84
C ASP A 235 12.59 -55.44 12.85
N ARG A 236 13.16 -54.56 12.00
CA ARG A 236 14.55 -54.68 11.52
C ARG A 236 15.06 -53.46 10.73
N ARG A 237 16.10 -52.83 11.31
CA ARG A 237 17.39 -52.32 10.74
C ARG A 237 17.35 -51.41 9.49
N GLY A 238 18.08 -50.30 9.41
CA GLY A 238 19.40 -50.00 9.96
C GLY A 238 20.44 -50.10 8.84
N ASP A 239 21.10 -48.96 8.58
CA ASP A 239 22.08 -48.60 7.52
C ASP A 239 21.55 -48.27 6.12
#